data_AF-A0A955RXL9-F1
#
_entry.id   AF-A0A955RXL9-F1
#
_cell.length_a   1.000
_cell.length_b   1.000
_cell.length_c   1.000
_cell.angle_alpha   90.00
_cell.angle_beta   90.00
_cell.angle_gamma   90.00
#
_symmetry.space_group_name_H-M   'P 1'
#
loop_
_entity.id
_entity.type
_entity.pdbx_description
1 polymer ?
#
loop_
_entity_poly.entity_id
_entity_poly.type
_entity_poly.pdbx_seq_one_letter_code
_entity_poly.pdbx_strand_id
1 'polypeptide(L)'
;LSAVVSAACIPVLYLLVKKLFTNKSLAYLSTLFLLTMTGFIQYAHFATYESLHTFFYLCILLISISILSNPSRRNYYLLAVVIGLAIGSKVTNLYLLVLPLLLNLITEVTNEEYTIDISSLISVDFRNVLFSKTVLTAIAVSTGMFLITNPYSILDYHVFLNSILFESNVATGAREIFYTREFINTTPVLYQITHVFPFISGYLFTAVAIFAVIFAGLHAFKNLKKIQPKWVPVWYVYGAYAVFNLTLFVKWTRYMVPLLPALIIVNIWFALKIQLDPHLKKISYGLLVVLLFEVTLRGVSFFTIYTQPDTRIQAAEWVANTIPAEATILIESNEPNSIVFRSSHAKKLVEFDFYELSQDINLPGELQNKIDATDYYILSSRRVFFHSLKQPNLYPKQYLFYSSLFNNRLELKETKQFSISPCIVTPAARDSLPRWLVTGICPINTDSAESTFVVFDHPTVTIYEKDIAF
;
A
#
# COMPACT_ATOMS: atom_id res chain seq x y z
N LEU A 1 -8.20 14.77 4.79
CA LEU A 1 -8.91 14.10 3.67
C LEU A 1 -8.79 12.58 3.75
N SER A 2 -7.57 12.00 3.75
CA SER A 2 -7.37 10.54 3.75
C SER A 2 -8.17 9.81 4.84
N ALA A 3 -8.05 10.24 6.10
CA ALA A 3 -8.80 9.66 7.22
C ALA A 3 -10.33 9.66 7.01
N VAL A 4 -10.90 10.73 6.45
CA VAL A 4 -12.34 10.86 6.19
C VAL A 4 -12.79 9.89 5.10
N VAL A 5 -12.01 9.78 4.01
CA VAL A 5 -12.30 8.88 2.90
C VAL A 5 -12.15 7.41 3.33
N SER A 6 -11.11 7.10 4.10
CA SER A 6 -10.93 5.77 4.70
C SER A 6 -12.09 5.43 5.64
N ALA A 7 -12.52 6.34 6.51
CA ALA A 7 -13.71 6.13 7.35
C ALA A 7 -14.96 5.86 6.50
N ALA A 8 -15.14 6.54 5.37
CA ALA A 8 -16.25 6.32 4.44
C ALA A 8 -16.19 4.95 3.75
N CYS A 9 -15.03 4.30 3.64
CA CYS A 9 -14.93 2.93 3.09
C CYS A 9 -15.65 1.90 3.96
N ILE A 10 -15.70 2.10 5.28
CA ILE A 10 -16.30 1.16 6.24
C ILE A 10 -17.80 0.92 5.96
N PRO A 11 -18.68 1.94 5.92
CA PRO A 11 -20.09 1.71 5.62
C PRO A 11 -20.30 1.21 4.18
N VAL A 12 -19.48 1.62 3.21
CA VAL A 12 -19.62 1.14 1.82
C VAL A 12 -19.23 -0.35 1.72
N LEU A 13 -18.15 -0.78 2.38
CA LEU A 13 -17.78 -2.20 2.46
C LEU A 13 -18.87 -3.02 3.15
N TYR A 14 -19.44 -2.53 4.25
CA TYR A 14 -20.56 -3.18 4.93
C TYR A 14 -21.73 -3.43 3.95
N LEU A 15 -22.15 -2.39 3.22
CA LEU A 15 -23.24 -2.50 2.25
C LEU A 15 -22.90 -3.48 1.12
N LEU A 16 -21.66 -3.43 0.61
CA LEU A 16 -21.17 -4.31 -0.43
C LEU A 16 -21.22 -5.78 0.01
N VAL A 17 -20.64 -6.11 1.18
CA VAL A 17 -20.57 -7.49 1.69
C VAL A 17 -21.96 -7.99 2.07
N LYS A 18 -22.80 -7.16 2.68
CA LYS A 18 -24.21 -7.49 2.94
C LYS A 18 -24.93 -7.87 1.66
N LYS A 19 -24.66 -7.18 0.55
CA LYS A 19 -25.29 -7.46 -0.75
C LYS A 19 -24.71 -8.71 -1.42
N LEU A 20 -23.39 -8.91 -1.36
CA LEU A 20 -22.71 -10.06 -1.95
C LEU A 20 -23.12 -11.38 -1.30
N PHE A 21 -23.20 -11.41 0.03
CA PHE A 21 -23.42 -12.63 0.82
C PHE A 21 -24.80 -12.73 1.46
N THR A 22 -25.66 -11.72 1.29
CA THR A 22 -27.00 -11.64 1.90
C THR A 22 -27.00 -11.90 3.42
N ASN A 23 -25.90 -11.53 4.09
CA ASN A 23 -25.65 -11.84 5.49
C ASN A 23 -25.08 -10.62 6.23
N LYS A 24 -25.80 -10.13 7.25
CA LYS A 24 -25.39 -8.96 8.04
C LYS A 24 -24.18 -9.25 8.92
N SER A 25 -24.07 -10.44 9.50
CA SER A 25 -22.95 -10.80 10.38
C SER A 25 -21.62 -10.81 9.62
N LEU A 26 -21.63 -11.30 8.38
CA LEU A 26 -20.44 -11.26 7.51
C LEU A 26 -20.08 -9.82 7.10
N ALA A 27 -21.08 -8.95 6.93
CA ALA A 27 -20.84 -7.54 6.67
C ALA A 27 -20.14 -6.85 7.85
N TYR A 28 -20.60 -7.08 9.09
CA TYR A 28 -19.90 -6.59 10.29
C TYR A 28 -18.49 -7.17 10.43
N LEU A 29 -18.33 -8.47 10.19
CA LEU A 29 -17.03 -9.12 10.21
C LEU A 29 -16.06 -8.48 9.20
N SER A 30 -16.52 -8.22 7.98
CA SER A 30 -15.71 -7.58 6.94
C SER A 30 -15.24 -6.18 7.32
N THR A 31 -16.10 -5.40 7.99
CA THR A 31 -15.71 -4.06 8.48
C THR A 31 -14.71 -4.15 9.62
N LEU A 32 -14.83 -5.15 10.50
CA LEU A 32 -13.91 -5.33 11.60
C LEU A 32 -12.52 -5.74 11.10
N PHE A 33 -12.45 -6.61 10.08
CA PHE A 33 -11.19 -6.88 9.38
C PHE A 33 -10.58 -5.60 8.82
N LEU A 34 -11.33 -4.82 8.03
CA LEU A 34 -10.78 -3.63 7.39
C LEU A 34 -10.31 -2.58 8.41
N LEU A 35 -11.08 -2.34 9.47
CA LEU A 35 -10.75 -1.40 10.55
C LEU A 35 -9.44 -1.73 11.27
N THR A 36 -9.09 -3.01 11.33
CA THR A 36 -7.93 -3.50 12.09
C THR A 36 -6.74 -3.87 11.21
N MET A 37 -6.86 -3.80 9.87
CA MET A 37 -5.73 -4.02 8.98
C MET A 37 -4.71 -2.88 9.10
N THR A 38 -3.47 -3.24 9.38
CA THR A 38 -2.33 -2.32 9.53
C THR A 38 -2.17 -1.40 8.32
N GLY A 39 -2.28 -1.93 7.10
CA GLY A 39 -2.21 -1.10 5.89
C GLY A 39 -3.35 -0.09 5.81
N PHE A 40 -4.56 -0.48 6.19
CA PHE A 40 -5.69 0.44 6.16
C PHE A 40 -5.56 1.56 7.21
N ILE A 41 -5.06 1.22 8.40
CA ILE A 41 -4.73 2.18 9.46
C ILE A 41 -3.65 3.15 8.98
N GLN A 42 -2.57 2.64 8.38
CA GLN A 42 -1.45 3.43 7.88
C GLN A 42 -1.90 4.49 6.88
N TYR A 43 -2.61 4.10 5.81
CA TYR A 43 -3.00 5.04 4.76
C TYR A 43 -4.19 5.93 5.16
N ALA A 44 -4.90 5.62 6.24
CA ALA A 44 -5.80 6.61 6.85
C ALA A 44 -5.04 7.81 7.44
N HIS A 45 -3.80 7.60 7.92
CA HIS A 45 -2.94 8.63 8.51
C HIS A 45 -1.92 9.23 7.53
N PHE A 46 -1.71 8.59 6.37
CA PHE A 46 -0.82 9.09 5.31
C PHE A 46 -1.60 9.55 4.06
N ALA A 47 -1.51 10.84 3.73
CA ALA A 47 -2.29 11.46 2.66
C ALA A 47 -1.82 11.02 1.26
N THR A 48 -2.51 10.03 0.71
CA THR A 48 -2.22 9.44 -0.61
C THR A 48 -3.49 9.11 -1.38
N TYR A 49 -3.36 8.76 -2.66
CA TYR A 49 -4.51 8.49 -3.54
C TYR A 49 -5.15 7.11 -3.29
N GLU A 50 -4.45 6.23 -2.60
CA GLU A 50 -4.86 4.86 -2.32
C GLU A 50 -6.15 4.79 -1.49
N SER A 51 -6.36 5.74 -0.57
CA SER A 51 -7.62 5.85 0.19
C SER A 51 -8.80 6.20 -0.73
N LEU A 52 -8.61 7.13 -1.68
CA LEU A 52 -9.61 7.48 -2.69
C LEU A 52 -9.92 6.29 -3.61
N HIS A 53 -8.88 5.58 -4.05
CA HIS A 53 -9.04 4.39 -4.89
C HIS A 53 -9.84 3.31 -4.19
N THR A 54 -9.50 3.00 -2.94
CA THR A 54 -10.21 2.01 -2.13
C THR A 54 -11.68 2.37 -2.03
N PHE A 55 -11.99 3.63 -1.73
CA PHE A 55 -13.36 4.13 -1.66
C PHE A 55 -14.10 4.02 -3.00
N PHE A 56 -13.50 4.49 -4.09
CA PHE A 56 -14.14 4.45 -5.40
C PHE A 56 -14.36 3.02 -5.89
N TYR A 57 -13.43 2.10 -5.67
CA TYR A 57 -13.61 0.69 -6.01
C TYR A 57 -14.78 0.07 -5.25
N LEU A 58 -14.91 0.35 -3.95
CA LEU A 58 -16.05 -0.11 -3.16
C LEU A 58 -17.38 0.44 -3.68
N CYS A 59 -17.44 1.74 -3.99
CA CYS A 59 -18.62 2.38 -4.59
C CYS A 59 -18.96 1.79 -5.95
N ILE A 60 -17.96 1.64 -6.83
CA ILE A 60 -18.10 1.04 -8.16
C ILE A 60 -18.69 -0.36 -8.05
N LEU A 61 -18.17 -1.21 -7.15
CA LEU A 61 -18.67 -2.56 -6.96
C LEU A 61 -20.09 -2.58 -6.40
N LEU A 62 -20.39 -1.73 -5.42
CA LEU A 62 -21.73 -1.63 -4.84
C LEU A 62 -22.77 -1.21 -5.89
N ILE A 63 -22.44 -0.23 -6.73
CA ILE A 63 -23.29 0.23 -7.83
C ILE A 63 -23.40 -0.86 -8.91
N SER A 64 -22.29 -1.52 -9.26
CA SER A 64 -22.25 -2.61 -10.23
C SER A 64 -23.20 -3.74 -9.86
N ILE A 65 -23.14 -4.21 -8.61
CA ILE A 65 -24.05 -5.26 -8.13
C ILE A 65 -25.51 -4.76 -8.12
N SER A 66 -25.73 -3.46 -7.91
CA SER A 66 -27.06 -2.84 -8.02
C SER A 66 -27.59 -2.82 -9.45
N ILE A 67 -26.76 -2.54 -10.44
CA ILE A 67 -27.10 -2.66 -11.86
C ILE A 67 -27.44 -4.10 -12.21
N LEU A 68 -26.63 -5.07 -11.78
CA LEU A 68 -26.87 -6.48 -12.06
C LEU A 68 -28.15 -7.02 -11.41
N SER A 69 -28.56 -6.46 -10.27
CA SER A 69 -29.80 -6.87 -9.60
C SER A 69 -31.04 -6.21 -10.22
N ASN A 70 -30.93 -4.93 -10.60
CA ASN A 70 -32.01 -4.16 -11.20
C ASN A 70 -31.41 -3.08 -12.13
N PRO A 71 -31.33 -3.35 -13.44
CA PRO A 71 -30.73 -2.43 -14.41
C PRO A 71 -31.48 -1.09 -14.42
N SER A 72 -30.76 0.00 -14.12
CA SER A 72 -31.35 1.35 -14.16
C SER A 72 -30.38 2.37 -14.72
N ARG A 73 -30.89 3.28 -15.56
CA ARG A 73 -30.09 4.37 -16.15
C ARG A 73 -29.46 5.27 -15.08
N ARG A 74 -30.17 5.47 -13.95
CA ARG A 74 -29.65 6.22 -12.79
C ARG A 74 -28.40 5.56 -12.22
N ASN A 75 -28.40 4.23 -12.06
CA ASN A 75 -27.23 3.53 -11.54
C ASN A 75 -26.06 3.57 -12.52
N TYR A 76 -26.30 3.47 -13.84
CA TYR A 76 -25.24 3.65 -14.84
C TYR A 76 -24.65 5.06 -14.83
N TYR A 77 -25.49 6.09 -14.68
CA TYR A 77 -25.01 7.47 -14.54
C TYR A 77 -24.16 7.65 -13.26
N LEU A 78 -24.63 7.13 -12.13
CA LEU A 78 -23.88 7.19 -10.88
C LEU A 78 -22.56 6.42 -10.99
N LEU A 79 -22.56 5.24 -11.61
CA LEU A 79 -21.36 4.46 -11.90
C LEU A 79 -20.36 5.29 -12.72
N ALA A 80 -20.84 5.92 -13.80
CA ALA A 80 -20.01 6.75 -14.68
C ALA A 80 -19.38 7.94 -13.95
N VAL A 81 -20.14 8.63 -13.10
CA VAL A 81 -19.60 9.73 -12.28
C VAL A 81 -18.47 9.21 -11.39
N VAL A 82 -18.68 8.09 -10.69
CA VAL A 82 -17.66 7.53 -9.79
C VAL A 82 -16.44 7.03 -10.56
N ILE A 83 -16.62 6.42 -11.74
CA ILE A 83 -15.50 6.01 -12.62
C ILE A 83 -14.69 7.24 -13.05
N GLY A 84 -15.33 8.31 -13.50
CA GLY A 84 -14.64 9.53 -13.91
C GLY A 84 -13.85 10.18 -12.77
N LEU A 85 -14.41 10.20 -11.54
CA LEU A 85 -13.70 10.65 -10.34
C LEU A 85 -12.51 9.74 -10.00
N ALA A 86 -12.66 8.42 -10.16
CA ALA A 86 -11.58 7.47 -9.94
C ALA A 86 -10.43 7.70 -10.93
N ILE A 87 -10.71 7.82 -12.23
CA ILE A 87 -9.72 8.16 -13.26
C ILE A 87 -9.08 9.51 -12.96
N GLY A 88 -9.88 10.47 -12.51
CA GLY A 88 -9.39 11.79 -12.12
C GLY A 88 -8.42 11.76 -10.93
N SER A 89 -8.58 10.83 -9.99
CA SER A 89 -7.63 10.67 -8.89
C SER A 89 -6.32 9.99 -9.30
N LYS A 90 -6.36 9.09 -10.29
CA LYS A 90 -5.18 8.45 -10.88
C LYS A 90 -5.54 7.81 -12.22
N VAL A 91 -4.78 8.15 -13.26
CA VAL A 91 -5.02 7.71 -14.64
C VAL A 91 -4.96 6.18 -14.79
N THR A 92 -4.28 5.46 -13.89
CA THR A 92 -4.26 4.00 -13.86
C THR A 92 -5.65 3.36 -13.74
N ASN A 93 -6.67 4.13 -13.35
CA ASN A 93 -8.06 3.69 -13.26
C ASN A 93 -8.80 3.69 -14.61
N LEU A 94 -8.14 4.03 -15.73
CA LEU A 94 -8.75 4.10 -17.07
C LEU A 94 -9.39 2.78 -17.52
N TYR A 95 -8.86 1.63 -17.06
CA TYR A 95 -9.44 0.32 -17.34
C TYR A 95 -10.91 0.21 -16.87
N LEU A 96 -11.33 1.00 -15.89
CA LEU A 96 -12.71 1.00 -15.41
C LEU A 96 -13.73 1.48 -16.46
N LEU A 97 -13.32 2.16 -17.53
CA LEU A 97 -14.23 2.59 -18.61
C LEU A 97 -14.89 1.42 -19.36
N VAL A 98 -14.32 0.21 -19.29
CA VAL A 98 -14.93 -1.00 -19.88
C VAL A 98 -16.08 -1.52 -19.01
N LEU A 99 -16.13 -1.15 -17.74
CA LEU A 99 -17.08 -1.73 -16.79
C LEU A 99 -18.56 -1.48 -17.15
N PRO A 100 -19.00 -0.28 -17.59
CA PRO A 100 -20.38 -0.07 -18.04
C PRO A 100 -20.78 -1.00 -19.19
N LEU A 101 -19.88 -1.19 -20.16
CA LEU A 101 -20.09 -2.14 -21.27
C LEU A 101 -20.20 -3.57 -20.75
N LEU A 102 -19.27 -3.98 -19.88
CA LEU A 102 -19.25 -5.30 -19.28
C LEU A 102 -20.55 -5.60 -18.50
N LEU A 103 -21.04 -4.64 -17.71
CA LEU A 103 -22.28 -4.79 -16.97
C LEU A 103 -23.50 -4.88 -17.89
N ASN A 104 -23.54 -4.08 -18.96
CA ASN A 104 -24.64 -4.12 -19.92
C ASN A 104 -24.69 -5.47 -20.66
N LEU A 105 -23.52 -5.96 -21.07
CA LEU A 105 -23.36 -7.30 -21.65
C LEU A 105 -23.83 -8.39 -20.69
N ILE A 106 -23.39 -8.34 -19.42
CA ILE A 106 -23.79 -9.32 -18.41
C ILE A 106 -25.31 -9.32 -18.21
N THR A 107 -25.95 -8.15 -18.16
CA THR A 107 -27.40 -8.07 -17.96
C THR A 107 -28.19 -8.67 -19.12
N GLU A 108 -27.66 -8.66 -20.33
CA GLU A 108 -28.30 -9.28 -21.50
C GLU A 108 -28.17 -10.81 -21.50
N VAL A 109 -27.07 -11.36 -20.97
CA VAL A 109 -26.79 -12.81 -20.99
C VAL A 109 -27.13 -13.55 -19.71
N THR A 110 -27.55 -12.84 -18.66
CA THR A 110 -27.94 -13.45 -17.39
C THR A 110 -29.29 -14.16 -17.56
N ASN A 111 -29.33 -15.45 -17.25
CA ASN A 111 -30.55 -16.26 -17.35
C ASN A 111 -31.49 -16.09 -16.14
N GLU A 112 -32.66 -16.73 -16.18
CA GLU A 112 -33.65 -16.71 -15.09
C GLU A 112 -33.10 -17.31 -13.77
N GLU A 113 -32.11 -18.19 -13.82
CA GLU A 113 -31.41 -18.73 -12.65
C GLU A 113 -30.36 -17.76 -12.06
N TYR A 114 -30.27 -16.53 -12.58
CA TYR A 114 -29.24 -15.54 -12.21
C TYR A 114 -27.80 -16.07 -12.36
N THR A 115 -27.55 -16.78 -13.46
CA THR A 115 -26.24 -17.30 -13.85
C THR A 115 -25.89 -16.93 -15.29
N ILE A 116 -24.60 -16.99 -15.62
CA ILE A 116 -24.05 -16.76 -16.96
C ILE A 116 -23.42 -18.07 -17.44
N ASP A 117 -23.77 -18.47 -18.66
CA ASP A 117 -23.03 -19.45 -19.45
C ASP A 117 -22.17 -18.71 -20.48
N ILE A 118 -20.86 -18.96 -20.51
CA ILE A 118 -19.95 -18.27 -21.44
C ILE A 118 -20.36 -18.45 -22.90
N SER A 119 -20.98 -19.58 -23.28
CA SER A 119 -21.41 -19.78 -24.67
C SER A 119 -22.51 -18.82 -25.13
N SER A 120 -23.30 -18.25 -24.22
CA SER A 120 -24.35 -17.28 -24.59
C SER A 120 -23.78 -15.93 -25.05
N LEU A 121 -22.51 -15.65 -24.77
CA LEU A 121 -21.82 -14.45 -25.28
C LEU A 121 -21.72 -14.44 -26.81
N ILE A 122 -21.70 -15.61 -27.46
CA ILE A 122 -21.62 -15.74 -28.92
C ILE A 122 -22.92 -15.26 -29.59
N SER A 123 -24.06 -15.42 -28.92
CA SER A 123 -25.37 -15.02 -29.45
C SER A 123 -25.71 -13.54 -29.25
N VAL A 124 -24.88 -12.78 -28.55
CA VAL A 124 -25.13 -11.37 -28.29
C VAL A 124 -24.77 -10.52 -29.50
N ASP A 125 -25.66 -9.62 -29.90
CA ASP A 125 -25.31 -8.55 -30.84
C ASP A 125 -24.44 -7.50 -30.13
N PHE A 126 -23.14 -7.79 -30.05
CA PHE A 126 -22.16 -6.95 -29.37
C PHE A 126 -22.17 -5.49 -29.87
N ARG A 127 -22.52 -5.26 -31.15
CA ARG A 127 -22.61 -3.92 -31.72
C ARG A 127 -23.73 -3.14 -31.05
N ASN A 128 -24.89 -3.74 -30.83
CA ASN A 128 -26.00 -3.08 -30.14
C ASN A 128 -25.67 -2.78 -28.68
N VAL A 129 -24.97 -3.68 -27.98
CA VAL A 129 -24.52 -3.45 -26.60
C VAL A 129 -23.55 -2.27 -26.53
N LEU A 130 -22.54 -2.29 -27.41
CA LEU A 130 -21.48 -1.29 -27.45
C LEU A 130 -22.00 0.11 -27.78
N PHE A 131 -22.91 0.22 -28.76
CA PHE A 131 -23.51 1.48 -29.18
C PHE A 131 -24.83 1.79 -28.45
N SER A 132 -25.15 1.07 -27.37
CA SER A 132 -26.32 1.39 -26.56
C SER A 132 -26.21 2.80 -25.97
N LYS A 133 -27.34 3.52 -25.92
CA LYS A 133 -27.37 4.88 -25.32
C LYS A 133 -26.82 4.88 -23.91
N THR A 134 -27.07 3.83 -23.13
CA THR A 134 -26.60 3.70 -21.75
C THR A 134 -25.08 3.62 -21.66
N VAL A 135 -24.43 2.77 -22.46
CA VAL A 135 -22.96 2.65 -22.47
C VAL A 135 -22.32 3.94 -22.97
N LEU A 136 -22.81 4.51 -24.07
CA LEU A 136 -22.28 5.75 -24.63
C LEU A 136 -22.42 6.93 -23.65
N THR A 137 -23.56 7.07 -22.99
CA THR A 137 -23.74 8.09 -21.94
C THR A 137 -22.81 7.85 -20.76
N ALA A 138 -22.61 6.60 -20.34
CA ALA A 138 -21.70 6.28 -19.24
C ALA A 138 -20.25 6.63 -19.57
N ILE A 139 -19.78 6.34 -20.79
CA ILE A 139 -18.44 6.73 -21.25
C ILE A 139 -18.33 8.25 -21.30
N ALA A 140 -19.29 8.95 -21.92
CA ALA A 140 -19.28 10.41 -22.04
C ALA A 140 -19.26 11.10 -20.66
N VAL A 141 -20.07 10.64 -19.70
CA VAL A 141 -20.11 11.18 -18.34
C VAL A 141 -18.81 10.90 -17.59
N SER A 142 -18.25 9.69 -17.71
CA SER A 142 -16.97 9.34 -17.07
C SER A 142 -15.84 10.23 -17.60
N THR A 143 -15.76 10.41 -18.92
CA THR A 143 -14.79 11.31 -19.55
C THR A 143 -15.01 12.76 -19.13
N GLY A 144 -16.25 13.24 -19.11
CA GLY A 144 -16.58 14.60 -18.65
C GLY A 144 -16.11 14.85 -17.22
N MET A 145 -16.37 13.92 -16.30
CA MET A 145 -15.91 14.02 -14.91
C MET A 145 -14.39 13.98 -14.78
N PHE A 146 -13.70 13.16 -15.59
CA PHE A 146 -12.24 13.18 -15.66
C PHE A 146 -11.72 14.56 -16.10
N LEU A 147 -12.28 15.13 -17.17
CA LEU A 147 -11.86 16.44 -17.68
C LEU A 147 -12.13 17.59 -16.69
N ILE A 148 -13.25 17.53 -15.95
CA ILE A 148 -13.56 18.50 -14.90
C ILE A 148 -12.54 18.44 -13.76
N THR A 149 -12.11 17.24 -13.38
CA THR A 149 -11.16 17.05 -12.27
C THR A 149 -9.70 17.22 -12.69
N ASN A 150 -9.38 17.07 -13.98
CA ASN A 150 -8.04 17.18 -14.54
C ASN A 150 -8.02 18.09 -15.79
N PRO A 151 -8.36 19.39 -15.66
CA PRO A 151 -8.46 20.28 -16.82
C PRO A 151 -7.13 20.42 -17.58
N TYR A 152 -6.00 20.28 -16.90
CA TYR A 152 -4.66 20.32 -17.52
C TYR A 152 -4.38 19.15 -18.45
N SER A 153 -5.16 18.07 -18.44
CA SER A 153 -5.06 17.04 -19.47
C SER A 153 -5.41 17.57 -20.87
N ILE A 154 -6.11 18.72 -20.94
CA ILE A 154 -6.39 19.43 -22.19
C ILE A 154 -5.63 20.76 -22.23
N LEU A 155 -5.69 21.56 -21.15
CA LEU A 155 -5.11 22.91 -21.13
C LEU A 155 -3.58 22.89 -21.30
N ASP A 156 -2.91 21.85 -20.83
CA ASP A 156 -1.47 21.64 -21.02
C ASP A 156 -1.18 20.15 -21.28
N TYR A 157 -1.69 19.66 -22.42
CA TYR A 157 -1.59 18.26 -22.81
C TYR A 157 -0.13 17.76 -22.85
N HIS A 158 0.82 18.60 -23.27
CA HIS A 158 2.22 18.20 -23.37
C HIS A 158 2.84 17.93 -22.00
N VAL A 159 2.64 18.82 -21.01
CA VAL A 159 3.12 18.60 -19.64
C VAL A 159 2.43 17.40 -18.99
N PHE A 160 1.11 17.27 -19.21
CA PHE A 160 0.36 16.11 -18.72
C PHE A 160 0.93 14.80 -19.27
N LEU A 161 1.09 14.69 -20.59
CA LEU A 161 1.60 13.48 -21.23
C LEU A 161 3.03 13.16 -20.77
N ASN A 162 3.90 14.16 -20.70
CA ASN A 162 5.28 13.98 -20.22
C ASN A 162 5.32 13.48 -18.77
N SER A 163 4.42 13.95 -17.92
CA SER A 163 4.30 13.49 -16.53
C SER A 163 3.85 12.02 -16.47
N ILE A 164 2.86 11.64 -17.27
CA ILE A 164 2.41 10.24 -17.37
C ILE A 164 3.52 9.32 -17.89
N LEU A 165 4.25 9.75 -18.93
CA LEU A 165 5.37 8.99 -19.48
C LEU A 165 6.51 8.84 -18.47
N PHE A 166 6.85 9.91 -17.74
CA PHE A 166 7.84 9.87 -16.68
C PHE A 166 7.46 8.86 -15.61
N GLU A 167 6.27 8.99 -15.00
CA GLU A 167 5.81 8.11 -13.92
C GLU A 167 5.65 6.66 -14.40
N SER A 168 5.22 6.45 -15.64
CA SER A 168 5.16 5.12 -16.27
C SER A 168 6.54 4.49 -16.39
N ASN A 169 7.54 5.24 -16.85
CA ASN A 169 8.92 4.76 -16.98
C ASN A 169 9.53 4.44 -15.61
N VAL A 170 9.19 5.19 -14.56
CA VAL A 170 9.59 4.89 -13.18
C VAL A 170 8.92 3.62 -12.68
N ALA A 171 7.61 3.50 -12.86
CA ALA A 171 6.83 2.36 -12.39
C ALA A 171 7.22 1.03 -13.07
N THR A 172 7.58 1.09 -14.36
CA THR A 172 8.02 -0.06 -15.16
C THR A 172 9.51 -0.36 -15.04
N GLY A 173 10.30 0.52 -14.42
CA GLY A 173 11.74 0.37 -14.30
C GLY A 173 12.51 0.72 -15.58
N ALA A 174 11.84 1.24 -16.62
CA ALA A 174 12.49 1.76 -17.82
C ALA A 174 13.39 2.97 -17.52
N ARG A 175 13.13 3.67 -16.41
CA ARG A 175 14.00 4.71 -15.85
C ARG A 175 14.36 4.35 -14.42
N GLU A 176 15.65 4.14 -14.17
CA GLU A 176 16.16 3.99 -12.80
C GLU A 176 16.09 5.34 -12.08
N ILE A 177 15.52 5.35 -10.88
CA ILE A 177 15.53 6.48 -9.97
C ILE A 177 15.97 5.98 -8.60
N PHE A 178 16.69 6.83 -7.86
CA PHE A 178 17.30 6.47 -6.59
C PHE A 178 16.35 5.77 -5.59
N TYR A 179 15.10 6.20 -5.50
CA TYR A 179 14.09 5.63 -4.59
C TYR A 179 13.38 4.38 -5.12
N THR A 180 13.71 3.90 -6.32
CA THR A 180 13.20 2.62 -6.87
C THR A 180 14.26 1.53 -6.88
N ARG A 181 15.51 1.85 -6.53
CA ARG A 181 16.64 0.91 -6.51
C ARG A 181 16.41 -0.30 -5.59
N GLU A 182 15.62 -0.14 -4.54
CA GLU A 182 15.24 -1.26 -3.65
C GLU A 182 14.54 -2.42 -4.37
N PHE A 183 13.97 -2.18 -5.57
CA PHE A 183 13.28 -3.18 -6.36
C PHE A 183 14.17 -3.86 -7.42
N ILE A 184 15.41 -3.43 -7.60
CA ILE A 184 16.37 -4.06 -8.53
C ILE A 184 16.59 -5.52 -8.11
N ASN A 185 16.60 -6.44 -9.09
CA ASN A 185 16.76 -7.88 -8.88
C ASN A 185 15.71 -8.53 -7.96
N THR A 186 14.55 -7.90 -7.77
CA THR A 186 13.42 -8.50 -7.05
C THR A 186 12.41 -9.11 -8.01
N THR A 187 11.81 -10.23 -7.62
CA THR A 187 10.81 -10.92 -8.44
C THR A 187 9.41 -10.31 -8.22
N PRO A 188 8.72 -9.81 -9.27
CA PRO A 188 7.32 -9.38 -9.19
C PRO A 188 6.43 -10.49 -8.61
N VAL A 189 5.28 -10.13 -8.04
CA VAL A 189 4.39 -11.03 -7.27
C VAL A 189 5.02 -11.61 -6.00
N LEU A 190 6.16 -12.30 -6.09
CA LEU A 190 6.83 -12.93 -4.95
C LEU A 190 7.23 -11.91 -3.89
N TYR A 191 7.82 -10.78 -4.30
CA TYR A 191 8.17 -9.69 -3.38
C TYR A 191 6.92 -9.13 -2.68
N GLN A 192 5.81 -8.95 -3.39
CA GLN A 192 4.55 -8.46 -2.81
C GLN A 192 4.00 -9.45 -1.76
N ILE A 193 4.04 -10.75 -2.05
CA ILE A 193 3.57 -11.81 -1.14
C ILE A 193 4.46 -11.97 0.10
N THR A 194 5.74 -11.60 0.02
CA THR A 194 6.72 -11.83 1.11
C THR A 194 7.06 -10.59 1.91
N HIS A 195 7.09 -9.41 1.28
CA HIS A 195 7.57 -8.14 1.87
C HIS A 195 6.47 -7.08 2.00
N VAL A 196 5.27 -7.30 1.43
CA VAL A 196 4.17 -6.30 1.43
C VAL A 196 2.89 -6.83 2.06
N PHE A 197 2.18 -7.78 1.44
CA PHE A 197 0.88 -8.26 1.92
C PHE A 197 0.87 -8.74 3.37
N PRO A 198 1.88 -9.50 3.85
CA PRO A 198 1.92 -9.94 5.24
C PRO A 198 1.99 -8.79 6.24
N PHE A 199 2.59 -7.67 5.85
CA PHE A 199 2.75 -6.49 6.68
C PHE A 199 1.50 -5.64 6.75
N ILE A 200 0.75 -5.53 5.64
CA ILE A 200 -0.48 -4.72 5.57
C ILE A 200 -1.75 -5.47 5.99
N SER A 201 -1.73 -6.81 5.97
CA SER A 201 -2.92 -7.63 6.23
C SER A 201 -2.74 -8.77 7.21
N GLY A 202 -1.51 -9.15 7.58
CA GLY A 202 -1.21 -10.31 8.43
C GLY A 202 -0.64 -11.50 7.66
N TYR A 203 0.27 -12.27 8.27
CA TYR A 203 0.91 -13.43 7.65
C TYR A 203 -0.10 -14.54 7.36
N LEU A 204 -0.89 -14.95 8.35
CA LEU A 204 -1.86 -16.03 8.18
C LEU A 204 -3.01 -15.55 7.29
N PHE A 205 -3.47 -14.30 7.48
CA PHE A 205 -4.47 -13.70 6.60
C PHE A 205 -4.04 -13.68 5.12
N THR A 206 -2.80 -13.28 4.84
CA THR A 206 -2.22 -13.28 3.49
C THR A 206 -2.14 -14.70 2.93
N ALA A 207 -1.64 -15.66 3.71
CA ALA A 207 -1.53 -17.05 3.28
C ALA A 207 -2.90 -17.62 2.87
N VAL A 208 -3.92 -17.42 3.73
CA VAL A 208 -5.30 -17.87 3.43
C VAL A 208 -5.86 -17.14 2.22
N ALA A 209 -5.57 -15.85 2.04
CA ALA A 209 -6.02 -15.09 0.87
C ALA A 209 -5.43 -15.62 -0.44
N ILE A 210 -4.15 -16.00 -0.45
CA ILE A 210 -3.50 -16.61 -1.62
C ILE A 210 -4.20 -17.93 -1.97
N PHE A 211 -4.40 -18.81 -0.99
CA PHE A 211 -5.12 -20.06 -1.20
C PHE A 211 -6.57 -19.82 -1.68
N ALA A 212 -7.25 -18.85 -1.08
CA ALA A 212 -8.63 -18.48 -1.42
C ALA A 212 -8.74 -17.98 -2.86
N VAL A 213 -7.81 -17.13 -3.32
CA VAL A 213 -7.77 -16.63 -4.71
C VAL A 213 -7.51 -17.77 -5.70
N ILE A 214 -6.52 -18.63 -5.43
CA ILE A 214 -6.23 -19.81 -6.27
C ILE A 214 -7.45 -20.72 -6.34
N PHE A 215 -8.04 -21.05 -5.18
CA PHE A 215 -9.23 -21.88 -5.11
C PHE A 215 -10.42 -21.25 -5.85
N ALA A 216 -10.61 -19.93 -5.73
CA ALA A 216 -11.68 -19.23 -6.43
C ALA A 216 -11.50 -19.24 -7.96
N GLY A 217 -10.27 -19.10 -8.45
CA GLY A 217 -9.94 -19.23 -9.87
C GLY A 217 -10.22 -20.64 -10.39
N LEU A 218 -9.76 -21.68 -9.67
CA LEU A 218 -10.04 -23.08 -10.02
C LEU A 218 -11.54 -23.40 -9.96
N HIS A 219 -12.25 -22.89 -8.95
CA HIS A 219 -13.69 -23.04 -8.82
C HIS A 219 -14.43 -22.37 -9.99
N ALA A 220 -14.03 -21.15 -10.38
CA ALA A 220 -14.62 -20.47 -11.53
C ALA A 220 -14.36 -21.25 -12.83
N PHE A 221 -13.14 -21.73 -13.04
CA PHE A 221 -12.76 -22.52 -14.22
C PHE A 221 -13.52 -23.86 -14.30
N LYS A 222 -13.81 -24.52 -13.18
CA LYS A 222 -14.64 -25.74 -13.18
C LYS A 222 -16.13 -25.46 -13.45
N ASN A 223 -16.59 -24.22 -13.25
CA ASN A 223 -18.01 -23.84 -13.32
C ASN A 223 -18.29 -22.78 -14.39
N LEU A 224 -17.59 -22.82 -15.53
CA LEU A 224 -17.73 -21.81 -16.60
C LEU A 224 -19.15 -21.69 -17.18
N LYS A 225 -19.98 -22.72 -17.03
CA LYS A 225 -21.40 -22.71 -17.46
C LYS A 225 -22.37 -22.12 -16.44
N LYS A 226 -21.90 -21.84 -15.21
CA LYS A 226 -22.73 -21.41 -14.07
C LYS A 226 -22.02 -20.31 -13.27
N ILE A 227 -21.54 -19.28 -13.97
CA ILE A 227 -20.87 -18.16 -13.33
C ILE A 227 -21.92 -17.26 -12.68
N GLN A 228 -21.74 -16.90 -11.42
CA GLN A 228 -22.65 -15.94 -10.77
C GLN A 228 -22.26 -14.50 -11.20
N PRO A 229 -23.18 -13.72 -11.80
CA PRO A 229 -22.89 -12.38 -12.33
C PRO A 229 -22.22 -11.44 -11.34
N LYS A 230 -22.63 -11.50 -10.06
CA LYS A 230 -22.12 -10.62 -9.00
C LYS A 230 -20.61 -10.70 -8.76
N TRP A 231 -19.96 -11.80 -9.12
CA TRP A 231 -18.50 -11.95 -8.97
C TRP A 231 -17.71 -11.34 -10.14
N VAL A 232 -18.32 -11.20 -11.31
CA VAL A 232 -17.65 -10.66 -12.50
C VAL A 232 -17.10 -9.24 -12.27
N PRO A 233 -17.88 -8.25 -11.75
CA PRO A 233 -17.31 -6.93 -11.48
C PRO A 233 -16.25 -6.97 -10.37
N VAL A 234 -16.36 -7.86 -9.37
CA VAL A 234 -15.35 -8.02 -8.32
C VAL A 234 -14.02 -8.47 -8.91
N TRP A 235 -14.04 -9.50 -9.76
CA TRP A 235 -12.85 -9.98 -10.46
C TRP A 235 -12.32 -8.98 -11.47
N TYR A 236 -13.19 -8.26 -12.17
CA TYR A 236 -12.76 -7.25 -13.14
C TYR A 236 -12.03 -6.09 -12.45
N VAL A 237 -12.67 -5.47 -11.46
CA VAL A 237 -12.11 -4.28 -10.77
C VAL A 237 -10.83 -4.65 -10.03
N TYR A 238 -10.87 -5.66 -9.15
CA TYR A 238 -9.71 -5.99 -8.34
C TYR A 238 -8.69 -6.83 -9.08
N GLY A 239 -9.11 -7.73 -9.98
CA GLY A 239 -8.20 -8.57 -10.76
C GLY A 239 -7.39 -7.77 -11.77
N ALA A 240 -8.02 -6.85 -12.52
CA ALA A 240 -7.27 -5.97 -13.42
C ALA A 240 -6.29 -5.07 -12.66
N TYR A 241 -6.72 -4.50 -11.53
CA TYR A 241 -5.84 -3.71 -10.67
C TYR A 241 -4.69 -4.54 -10.08
N ALA A 242 -4.96 -5.77 -9.62
CA ALA A 242 -3.95 -6.67 -9.09
C ALA A 242 -2.94 -7.06 -10.17
N VAL A 243 -3.38 -7.52 -11.34
CA VAL A 243 -2.49 -7.90 -12.44
C VAL A 243 -1.58 -6.74 -12.82
N PHE A 244 -2.13 -5.53 -12.93
CA PHE A 244 -1.33 -4.35 -13.23
C PHE A 244 -0.28 -4.10 -12.14
N ASN A 245 -0.66 -3.94 -10.87
CA ASN A 245 0.30 -3.53 -9.83
C ASN A 245 1.24 -4.65 -9.36
N LEU A 246 0.85 -5.93 -9.46
CA LEU A 246 1.69 -7.06 -9.06
C LEU A 246 2.82 -7.33 -10.05
N THR A 247 2.69 -6.87 -11.30
CA THR A 247 3.67 -7.08 -12.37
C THR A 247 4.63 -5.91 -12.56
N LEU A 248 4.38 -4.77 -11.90
CA LEU A 248 5.25 -3.59 -11.97
C LEU A 248 6.65 -3.86 -11.41
N PHE A 249 7.62 -3.09 -11.93
CA PHE A 249 8.96 -3.03 -11.36
C PHE A 249 8.92 -2.47 -9.94
N VAL A 250 8.19 -1.36 -9.73
CA VAL A 250 7.99 -0.78 -8.40
C VAL A 250 7.01 -1.62 -7.58
N LYS A 251 7.31 -1.80 -6.29
CA LYS A 251 6.55 -2.70 -5.42
C LYS A 251 6.14 -2.06 -4.10
N TRP A 252 5.81 -0.76 -4.16
CA TRP A 252 5.43 0.02 -2.98
C TRP A 252 4.23 -0.57 -2.26
N THR A 253 4.32 -0.57 -0.92
CA THR A 253 3.27 -1.08 -0.03
C THR A 253 1.91 -0.47 -0.34
N ARG A 254 1.88 0.85 -0.64
CA ARG A 254 0.65 1.60 -0.90
C ARG A 254 -0.14 1.04 -2.09
N TYR A 255 0.54 0.56 -3.15
CA TYR A 255 -0.13 0.06 -4.35
C TYR A 255 -0.97 -1.20 -4.09
N MET A 256 -0.71 -1.91 -3.00
CA MET A 256 -1.49 -3.10 -2.64
C MET A 256 -2.70 -2.79 -1.76
N VAL A 257 -2.78 -1.62 -1.14
CA VAL A 257 -3.83 -1.30 -0.16
C VAL A 257 -5.23 -1.28 -0.74
N PRO A 258 -5.47 -0.78 -1.97
CA PRO A 258 -6.79 -0.88 -2.58
C PRO A 258 -7.29 -2.32 -2.79
N LEU A 259 -6.42 -3.34 -2.69
CA LEU A 259 -6.82 -4.75 -2.75
C LEU A 259 -7.31 -5.30 -1.40
N LEU A 260 -7.10 -4.63 -0.27
CA LEU A 260 -7.48 -5.15 1.05
C LEU A 260 -8.95 -5.57 1.15
N PRO A 261 -9.94 -4.80 0.66
CA PRO A 261 -11.32 -5.25 0.69
C PRO A 261 -11.57 -6.51 -0.15
N ALA A 262 -10.85 -6.69 -1.26
CA ALA A 262 -10.92 -7.89 -2.09
C ALA A 262 -10.41 -9.12 -1.33
N LEU A 263 -9.29 -8.98 -0.60
CA LEU A 263 -8.72 -10.06 0.22
C LEU A 263 -9.68 -10.45 1.35
N ILE A 264 -10.38 -9.49 1.96
CA ILE A 264 -11.44 -9.75 2.95
C ILE A 264 -12.58 -10.54 2.33
N ILE A 265 -13.09 -10.08 1.18
CA ILE A 265 -14.21 -10.72 0.49
C ILE A 265 -13.86 -12.16 0.09
N VAL A 266 -12.67 -12.40 -0.47
CA VAL A 266 -12.27 -13.74 -0.93
C VAL A 266 -12.01 -14.70 0.25
N ASN A 267 -11.45 -14.22 1.36
CA ASN A 267 -11.28 -15.01 2.58
C ASN A 267 -12.62 -15.42 3.20
N ILE A 268 -13.58 -14.49 3.30
CA ILE A 268 -14.93 -14.79 3.76
C ILE A 268 -15.60 -15.81 2.82
N TRP A 269 -15.49 -15.59 1.50
CA TRP A 269 -16.06 -16.51 0.51
C TRP A 269 -15.46 -17.91 0.62
N PHE A 270 -14.15 -18.03 0.77
CA PHE A 270 -13.47 -19.32 0.94
C PHE A 270 -13.90 -20.01 2.23
N ALA A 271 -13.98 -19.29 3.35
CA ALA A 271 -14.49 -19.82 4.61
C ALA A 271 -15.92 -20.37 4.46
N LEU A 272 -16.81 -19.66 3.75
CA LEU A 272 -18.17 -20.15 3.47
C LEU A 272 -18.19 -21.41 2.59
N LYS A 273 -17.25 -21.54 1.64
CA LYS A 273 -17.12 -22.76 0.84
C LYS A 273 -16.71 -23.96 1.69
N ILE A 274 -15.85 -23.77 2.69
CA ILE A 274 -15.52 -24.81 3.66
C ILE A 274 -16.76 -25.20 4.50
N GLN A 275 -17.61 -24.24 4.86
CA GLN A 275 -18.83 -24.49 5.66
C GLN A 275 -19.91 -25.29 4.92
N LEU A 276 -19.77 -25.50 3.61
CA LEU A 276 -20.66 -26.37 2.86
C LEU A 276 -20.52 -27.84 3.31
N ASP A 277 -19.34 -28.22 3.82
CA ASP A 277 -19.14 -29.49 4.51
C ASP A 277 -19.51 -29.34 6.00
N PRO A 278 -20.54 -30.05 6.50
CA PRO A 278 -20.95 -29.98 7.90
C PRO A 278 -19.84 -30.33 8.90
N HIS A 279 -18.91 -31.23 8.53
CA HIS A 279 -17.80 -31.64 9.38
C HIS A 279 -16.74 -30.54 9.51
N LEU A 280 -16.55 -29.73 8.46
CA LEU A 280 -15.56 -28.65 8.44
C LEU A 280 -16.11 -27.30 8.90
N LYS A 281 -17.43 -27.20 9.15
CA LYS A 281 -18.09 -25.94 9.55
C LYS A 281 -17.49 -25.30 10.79
N LYS A 282 -17.19 -26.08 11.84
CA LYS A 282 -16.53 -25.57 13.07
C LYS A 282 -15.12 -25.07 12.79
N ILE A 283 -14.38 -25.76 11.93
CA ILE A 283 -13.01 -25.38 11.52
C ILE A 283 -13.05 -24.04 10.77
N SER A 284 -14.02 -23.83 9.88
CA SER A 284 -14.17 -22.57 9.16
C SER A 284 -14.47 -21.38 10.09
N TYR A 285 -15.33 -21.54 11.10
CA TYR A 285 -15.52 -20.49 12.10
C TYR A 285 -14.25 -20.23 12.91
N GLY A 286 -13.56 -21.29 13.34
CA GLY A 286 -12.27 -21.18 14.00
C GLY A 286 -11.25 -20.41 13.15
N LEU A 287 -11.17 -20.70 11.85
CA LEU A 287 -10.32 -20.00 10.90
C LEU A 287 -10.64 -18.50 10.87
N LEU A 288 -11.91 -18.11 10.70
CA LEU A 288 -12.30 -16.70 10.69
C LEU A 288 -11.97 -15.98 12.00
N VAL A 289 -12.14 -16.65 13.15
CA VAL A 289 -11.80 -16.10 14.47
C VAL A 289 -10.29 -15.91 14.60
N VAL A 290 -9.48 -16.90 14.21
CA VAL A 290 -8.02 -16.83 14.27
C VAL A 290 -7.50 -15.73 13.33
N LEU A 291 -8.04 -15.64 12.11
CA LEU A 291 -7.72 -14.56 11.18
C LEU A 291 -8.04 -13.21 11.79
N LEU A 292 -9.24 -13.05 12.35
CA LEU A 292 -9.64 -11.79 12.96
C LEU A 292 -8.75 -11.43 14.15
N PHE A 293 -8.40 -12.41 14.98
CA PHE A 293 -7.49 -12.22 16.10
C PHE A 293 -6.11 -11.76 15.63
N GLU A 294 -5.53 -12.40 14.61
CA GLU A 294 -4.23 -11.99 14.06
C GLU A 294 -4.26 -10.54 13.55
N VAL A 295 -5.24 -10.22 12.70
CA VAL A 295 -5.37 -8.88 12.11
C VAL A 295 -5.58 -7.83 13.20
N THR A 296 -6.46 -8.11 14.18
CA THR A 296 -6.72 -7.20 15.30
C THR A 296 -5.48 -6.98 16.16
N LEU A 297 -4.78 -8.05 16.53
CA LEU A 297 -3.57 -7.97 17.33
C LEU A 297 -2.51 -7.09 16.63
N ARG A 298 -2.29 -7.31 15.33
CA ARG A 298 -1.36 -6.50 14.52
C ARG A 298 -1.83 -5.05 14.37
N GLY A 299 -3.11 -4.82 14.09
CA GLY A 299 -3.69 -3.49 13.95
C GLY A 299 -3.54 -2.65 15.20
N VAL A 300 -3.89 -3.21 16.35
CA VAL A 300 -3.72 -2.56 17.66
C VAL A 300 -2.24 -2.29 17.94
N SER A 301 -1.37 -3.27 17.67
CA SER A 301 0.08 -3.09 17.83
C SER A 301 0.64 -2.00 16.91
N PHE A 302 0.13 -1.86 15.68
CA PHE A 302 0.57 -0.82 14.76
C PHE A 302 0.07 0.56 15.19
N PHE A 303 -1.15 0.65 15.70
CA PHE A 303 -1.73 1.92 16.13
C PHE A 303 -0.95 2.59 17.28
N THR A 304 -0.22 1.83 18.11
CA THR A 304 0.62 2.37 19.19
C THR A 304 1.78 3.23 18.70
N ILE A 305 2.11 3.18 17.41
CA ILE A 305 3.06 4.09 16.78
C ILE A 305 2.53 5.53 16.85
N TYR A 306 1.25 5.72 16.51
CA TYR A 306 0.62 7.04 16.46
C TYR A 306 0.29 7.63 17.84
N THR A 307 0.45 6.86 18.92
CA THR A 307 0.30 7.33 20.29
C THR A 307 1.59 7.89 20.89
N GLN A 308 2.69 7.88 20.13
CA GLN A 308 4.00 8.35 20.54
C GLN A 308 4.45 9.51 19.63
N PRO A 309 5.29 10.45 20.13
CA PRO A 309 5.90 11.46 19.27
C PRO A 309 6.74 10.79 18.17
N ASP A 310 6.73 11.36 16.96
CA ASP A 310 7.51 10.85 15.84
C ASP A 310 9.01 10.78 16.18
N THR A 311 9.70 9.71 15.77
CA THR A 311 11.14 9.51 16.05
C THR A 311 12.02 10.64 15.53
N ARG A 312 11.62 11.28 14.43
CA ARG A 312 12.34 12.43 13.84
C ARG A 312 12.20 13.66 14.72
N ILE A 313 11.02 13.87 15.30
CA ILE A 313 10.78 14.96 16.26
C ILE A 313 11.58 14.70 17.54
N GLN A 314 11.53 13.49 18.08
CA GLN A 314 12.33 13.10 19.26
C GLN A 314 13.84 13.32 19.02
N ALA A 315 14.34 12.93 17.85
CA ALA A 315 15.73 13.13 17.48
C ALA A 315 16.08 14.62 17.35
N ALA A 316 15.23 15.42 16.69
CA ALA A 316 15.46 16.85 16.54
C ALA A 316 15.42 17.62 17.86
N GLU A 317 14.53 17.26 18.78
CA GLU A 317 14.50 17.81 20.15
C GLU A 317 15.77 17.44 20.92
N TRP A 318 16.22 16.19 20.82
CA TRP A 318 17.47 15.77 21.45
C TRP A 318 18.69 16.51 20.88
N VAL A 319 18.77 16.66 19.55
CA VAL A 319 19.79 17.45 18.86
C VAL A 319 19.78 18.89 19.38
N ALA A 320 18.61 19.54 19.42
CA ALA A 320 18.48 20.92 19.87
C ALA A 320 18.89 21.14 21.33
N ASN A 321 18.70 20.14 22.19
CA ASN A 321 18.98 20.25 23.63
C ASN A 321 20.39 19.76 24.03
N THR A 322 21.02 18.91 23.21
CA THR A 322 22.26 18.19 23.60
C THR A 322 23.46 18.63 22.77
N ILE A 323 23.30 18.85 21.47
CA ILE A 323 24.42 19.11 20.56
C ILE A 323 24.82 20.60 20.65
N PRO A 324 26.12 20.92 20.81
CA PRO A 324 26.59 22.30 20.83
C PRO A 324 26.22 23.09 19.56
N ALA A 325 25.91 24.36 19.74
CA ALA A 325 25.52 25.27 18.66
C ALA A 325 26.63 25.56 17.61
N GLU A 326 27.88 25.16 17.84
CA GLU A 326 28.97 25.33 16.88
C GLU A 326 29.27 24.03 16.11
N ALA A 327 28.63 22.91 16.51
CA ALA A 327 28.92 21.59 15.97
C ALA A 327 28.39 21.44 14.55
N THR A 328 29.19 20.86 13.66
CA THR A 328 28.80 20.56 12.29
C THR A 328 28.06 19.22 12.24
N ILE A 329 26.85 19.21 11.66
CA ILE A 329 26.02 18.00 11.55
C ILE A 329 25.87 17.58 10.10
N LEU A 330 26.34 16.37 9.75
CA LEU A 330 26.12 15.76 8.44
C LEU A 330 24.79 15.01 8.42
N ILE A 331 24.01 15.23 7.36
CA ILE A 331 22.78 14.49 7.09
C ILE A 331 22.72 14.02 5.63
N GLU A 332 21.87 13.04 5.38
CA GLU A 332 21.60 12.53 4.02
C GLU A 332 20.66 13.49 3.26
N SER A 333 21.09 13.94 2.08
CA SER A 333 20.28 14.77 1.18
C SER A 333 19.08 13.99 0.63
N ASN A 334 18.06 14.72 0.17
CA ASN A 334 16.86 14.15 -0.50
C ASN A 334 16.01 13.19 0.38
N GLU A 335 16.30 13.09 1.67
CA GLU A 335 15.44 12.42 2.64
C GLU A 335 14.36 13.39 3.13
N PRO A 336 13.05 13.05 3.01
CA PRO A 336 11.96 13.88 3.54
C PRO A 336 12.12 14.19 5.04
N ASN A 337 12.87 13.36 5.74
CA ASN A 337 13.11 13.40 7.17
C ASN A 337 14.12 14.49 7.59
N SER A 338 14.91 15.00 6.64
CA SER A 338 15.93 16.05 6.87
C SER A 338 15.34 17.40 7.32
N ILE A 339 14.09 17.69 6.92
CA ILE A 339 13.47 19.01 7.13
C ILE A 339 13.29 19.36 8.61
N VAL A 340 13.04 18.36 9.45
CA VAL A 340 12.82 18.55 10.90
C VAL A 340 14.09 19.06 11.57
N PHE A 341 15.26 18.63 11.07
CA PHE A 341 16.56 19.09 11.55
C PHE A 341 16.90 20.50 11.05
N ARG A 342 16.39 20.91 9.88
CA ARG A 342 16.54 22.30 9.38
C ARG A 342 15.74 23.31 10.21
N SER A 343 14.60 22.89 10.77
CA SER A 343 13.77 23.73 11.65
C SER A 343 14.23 23.74 13.10
N SER A 344 14.91 22.68 13.55
CA SER A 344 15.60 22.68 14.83
C SER A 344 16.76 23.68 14.77
N HIS A 345 17.13 24.30 15.88
CA HIS A 345 18.22 25.29 15.95
C HIS A 345 19.62 24.68 15.71
N ALA A 346 19.72 23.63 14.89
CA ALA A 346 20.95 23.01 14.42
C ALA A 346 21.73 24.03 13.57
N LYS A 347 22.73 24.61 14.20
CA LYS A 347 23.60 25.60 13.60
C LYS A 347 24.72 24.84 12.87
N LYS A 348 24.76 25.00 11.54
CA LYS A 348 25.67 24.36 10.57
C LYS A 348 25.35 22.90 10.21
N LEU A 349 24.25 22.75 9.48
CA LEU A 349 23.86 21.51 8.81
C LEU A 349 24.57 21.37 7.46
N VAL A 350 25.17 20.21 7.21
CA VAL A 350 25.82 19.83 5.94
C VAL A 350 25.05 18.65 5.36
N GLU A 351 24.67 18.75 4.09
CA GLU A 351 23.97 17.67 3.41
C GLU A 351 24.89 16.96 2.42
N PHE A 352 24.71 15.65 2.28
CA PHE A 352 25.43 14.86 1.29
C PHE A 352 24.49 13.88 0.58
N ASP A 353 24.59 13.83 -0.74
CA ASP A 353 23.81 12.91 -1.56
C ASP A 353 24.47 11.54 -1.63
N PHE A 354 24.03 10.63 -0.75
CA PHE A 354 24.51 9.26 -0.72
C PHE A 354 23.98 8.42 -1.89
N TYR A 355 22.93 8.84 -2.60
CA TYR A 355 22.39 8.05 -3.70
C TYR A 355 23.37 7.99 -4.86
N GLU A 356 24.07 9.08 -5.17
CA GLU A 356 24.99 9.13 -6.31
C GLU A 356 26.43 8.75 -5.99
N LEU A 357 26.74 8.45 -4.72
CA LEU A 357 28.10 8.16 -4.24
C LEU A 357 28.85 7.09 -5.07
N SER A 358 28.16 6.04 -5.52
CA SER A 358 28.75 5.00 -6.38
C SER A 358 28.91 5.39 -7.84
N GLN A 359 28.10 6.32 -8.35
CA GLN A 359 28.07 6.69 -9.76
C GLN A 359 29.04 7.85 -10.06
N ASP A 360 29.24 8.75 -9.11
CA ASP A 360 30.17 9.88 -9.25
C ASP A 360 31.57 9.53 -8.73
N ILE A 361 32.59 9.96 -9.46
CA ILE A 361 34.00 9.73 -9.11
C ILE A 361 34.54 10.73 -8.07
N ASN A 362 33.94 11.92 -7.98
CA ASN A 362 34.39 13.00 -7.09
C ASN A 362 33.76 12.90 -5.70
N LEU A 363 32.54 12.38 -5.61
CA LEU A 363 31.78 12.28 -4.36
C LEU A 363 32.49 11.55 -3.21
N PRO A 364 33.35 10.53 -3.41
CA PRO A 364 34.07 9.89 -2.31
C PRO A 364 35.05 10.82 -1.59
N GLY A 365 35.78 11.65 -2.35
CA GLY A 365 36.68 12.64 -1.77
C GLY A 365 35.90 13.74 -1.05
N GLU A 366 34.78 14.16 -1.62
CA GLU A 366 33.86 15.12 -0.97
C GLU A 366 33.28 14.54 0.33
N LEU A 367 32.84 13.29 0.32
CA LEU A 367 32.30 12.61 1.50
C LEU A 367 33.34 12.52 2.62
N GLN A 368 34.58 12.15 2.29
CA GLN A 368 35.66 12.09 3.27
C GLN A 368 35.89 13.47 3.89
N ASN A 369 36.05 14.51 3.08
CA ASN A 369 36.22 15.88 3.57
C ASN A 369 35.06 16.33 4.46
N LYS A 370 33.82 15.95 4.11
CA LYS A 370 32.63 16.24 4.91
C LYS A 370 32.63 15.47 6.23
N ILE A 371 32.98 14.18 6.24
CA ILE A 371 33.14 13.40 7.47
C ILE A 371 34.20 14.03 8.38
N ASP A 372 35.37 14.36 7.84
CA ASP A 372 36.48 14.91 8.62
C ASP A 372 36.09 16.22 9.31
N ALA A 373 35.26 17.03 8.65
CA ALA A 373 34.76 18.31 9.13
C ALA A 373 33.46 18.23 9.96
N THR A 374 32.91 17.03 10.17
CA THR A 374 31.63 16.81 10.85
C THR A 374 31.85 16.31 12.28
N ASP A 375 31.09 16.88 13.22
CA ASP A 375 31.08 16.45 14.62
C ASP A 375 30.01 15.38 14.88
N TYR A 376 28.88 15.44 14.16
CA TYR A 376 27.78 14.48 14.28
C TYR A 376 27.21 14.04 12.93
N TYR A 377 26.91 12.76 12.76
CA TYR A 377 26.20 12.23 11.60
C TYR A 377 24.82 11.70 11.99
N ILE A 378 23.77 12.17 11.31
CA ILE A 378 22.39 11.71 11.54
C ILE A 378 21.96 10.81 10.38
N LEU A 379 21.79 9.53 10.69
CA LEU A 379 21.18 8.55 9.80
C LEU A 379 19.66 8.58 10.01
N SER A 380 18.96 9.18 9.05
CA SER A 380 17.55 9.57 9.22
C SER A 380 16.52 8.48 8.89
N SER A 381 16.92 7.47 8.13
CA SER A 381 16.06 6.35 7.75
C SER A 381 16.88 5.19 7.18
N ARG A 382 16.20 4.09 6.86
CA ARG A 382 16.81 2.93 6.19
C ARG A 382 16.88 3.01 4.67
N ARG A 383 16.37 4.07 4.04
CA ARG A 383 16.17 4.10 2.57
C ARG A 383 17.45 3.89 1.78
N VAL A 384 18.55 4.52 2.19
CA VAL A 384 19.82 4.45 1.44
C VAL A 384 20.61 3.19 1.80
N PHE A 385 20.86 2.97 3.10
CA PHE A 385 21.75 1.91 3.55
C PHE A 385 21.17 0.51 3.33
N PHE A 386 19.86 0.32 3.51
CA PHE A 386 19.25 -1.03 3.48
C PHE A 386 19.46 -1.73 2.14
N HIS A 387 19.37 -0.97 1.05
CA HIS A 387 19.51 -1.50 -0.29
C HIS A 387 20.99 -1.58 -0.71
N SER A 388 21.81 -0.57 -0.39
CA SER A 388 23.24 -0.61 -0.73
C SER A 388 23.97 -1.76 -0.04
N LEU A 389 23.56 -2.10 1.19
CA LEU A 389 24.05 -3.29 1.89
C LEU A 389 23.65 -4.62 1.22
N LYS A 390 22.50 -4.67 0.54
CA LYS A 390 22.03 -5.87 -0.18
C LYS A 390 22.61 -6.00 -1.59
N GLN A 391 23.15 -4.91 -2.14
CA GLN A 391 23.62 -4.84 -3.52
C GLN A 391 25.04 -4.26 -3.62
N PRO A 392 26.04 -4.90 -2.98
CA PRO A 392 27.42 -4.39 -2.93
C PRO A 392 28.06 -4.24 -4.31
N ASN A 393 27.66 -5.07 -5.29
CA ASN A 393 28.21 -5.00 -6.65
C ASN A 393 27.72 -3.77 -7.42
N LEU A 394 26.51 -3.28 -7.13
CA LEU A 394 25.93 -2.11 -7.80
C LEU A 394 26.28 -0.81 -7.06
N TYR A 395 26.41 -0.88 -5.73
CA TYR A 395 26.66 0.28 -4.87
C TYR A 395 27.87 0.06 -3.95
N PRO A 396 29.06 -0.26 -4.51
CA PRO A 396 30.22 -0.65 -3.70
C PRO A 396 30.69 0.46 -2.75
N LYS A 397 30.59 1.73 -3.14
CA LYS A 397 31.07 2.84 -2.31
C LYS A 397 30.11 3.12 -1.15
N GLN A 398 28.80 3.09 -1.38
CA GLN A 398 27.82 3.15 -0.28
C GLN A 398 27.94 1.92 0.63
N TYR A 399 28.09 0.73 0.07
CA TYR A 399 28.30 -0.50 0.84
C TYR A 399 29.50 -0.35 1.78
N LEU A 400 30.66 0.09 1.24
CA LEU A 400 31.86 0.29 2.04
C LEU A 400 31.65 1.33 3.14
N PHE A 401 31.00 2.45 2.85
CA PHE A 401 30.67 3.46 3.83
C PHE A 401 29.81 2.90 4.97
N TYR A 402 28.62 2.37 4.66
CA TYR A 402 27.68 1.91 5.70
C TYR A 402 28.21 0.67 6.44
N SER A 403 28.88 -0.24 5.73
CA SER A 403 29.55 -1.38 6.37
C SER A 403 30.65 -0.89 7.32
N SER A 404 31.38 0.17 7.00
CA SER A 404 32.41 0.71 7.89
C SER A 404 31.78 1.43 9.08
N LEU A 405 30.73 2.22 8.86
CA LEU A 405 29.95 2.88 9.90
C LEU A 405 29.42 1.87 10.94
N PHE A 406 28.70 0.84 10.48
CA PHE A 406 28.07 -0.13 11.38
C PHE A 406 29.05 -1.10 12.06
N ASN A 407 30.26 -1.24 11.53
CA ASN A 407 31.32 -2.04 12.15
C ASN A 407 32.30 -1.19 12.99
N ASN A 408 31.96 0.07 13.30
CA ASN A 408 32.81 1.01 14.05
C ASN A 408 34.23 1.12 13.44
N ARG A 409 34.32 1.25 12.12
CA ARG A 409 35.58 1.44 11.37
C ARG A 409 35.72 2.87 10.82
N LEU A 410 34.83 3.77 11.22
CA LEU A 410 34.90 5.20 10.96
C LEU A 410 35.11 5.91 12.30
N GLU A 411 35.62 7.15 12.26
CA GLU A 411 35.70 8.07 13.40
C GLU A 411 34.30 8.53 13.89
N LEU A 412 33.28 7.69 13.79
CA LEU A 412 31.89 7.96 14.10
C LEU A 412 31.33 6.82 14.94
N LYS A 413 30.93 7.12 16.17
CA LYS A 413 30.39 6.15 17.13
C LYS A 413 28.92 6.44 17.40
N GLU A 414 28.09 5.39 17.39
CA GLU A 414 26.68 5.51 17.74
C GLU A 414 26.54 6.02 19.18
N THR A 415 25.87 7.17 19.35
CA THR A 415 25.64 7.80 20.66
C THR A 415 24.17 7.70 21.08
N LYS A 416 23.24 7.74 20.10
CA LYS A 416 21.81 7.72 20.37
C LYS A 416 21.00 7.13 19.22
N GLN A 417 19.98 6.34 19.55
CA GLN A 417 18.99 5.81 18.60
C GLN A 417 17.57 6.11 19.08
N PHE A 418 16.72 6.52 18.14
CA PHE A 418 15.29 6.72 18.32
C PHE A 418 14.54 5.75 17.41
N SER A 419 13.81 4.81 18.00
CA SER A 419 13.02 3.81 17.30
C SER A 419 11.69 3.60 18.00
N ILE A 420 10.64 3.38 17.21
CA ILE A 420 9.31 3.01 17.69
C ILE A 420 8.95 1.70 17.01
N SER A 421 8.64 0.69 17.82
CA SER A 421 8.17 -0.61 17.34
C SER A 421 6.67 -0.76 17.57
N PRO A 422 5.94 -1.38 16.63
CA PRO A 422 4.51 -1.67 16.79
C PRO A 422 4.29 -2.78 17.81
N CYS A 423 4.07 -2.42 19.08
CA CYS A 423 3.94 -3.33 20.22
C CYS A 423 2.88 -2.85 21.22
N ILE A 424 2.06 -3.77 21.73
CA ILE A 424 0.93 -3.44 22.63
C ILE A 424 1.38 -3.01 24.03
N VAL A 425 2.52 -3.52 24.52
CA VAL A 425 3.11 -3.07 25.79
C VAL A 425 4.37 -2.30 25.45
N THR A 426 4.34 -1.01 25.72
CA THR A 426 5.46 -0.11 25.44
C THR A 426 6.53 -0.24 26.52
N PRO A 427 7.80 0.08 26.20
CA PRO A 427 8.88 0.13 27.19
C PRO A 427 8.62 1.06 28.39
N ALA A 428 7.65 1.97 28.31
CA ALA A 428 7.26 2.87 29.40
C ALA A 428 6.58 2.16 30.58
N ALA A 429 6.08 0.93 30.41
CA ALA A 429 5.57 0.09 31.49
C ALA A 429 6.67 -0.75 32.19
N ARG A 430 7.95 -0.41 31.96
CA ARG A 430 9.13 -1.14 32.45
C ARG A 430 9.18 -1.30 33.98
N ASP A 431 8.69 -0.33 34.72
CA ASP A 431 8.95 -0.24 36.16
C ASP A 431 7.89 -0.92 37.04
N SER A 432 6.80 -1.45 36.45
CA SER A 432 5.67 -2.00 37.21
C SER A 432 5.19 -3.40 36.79
N LEU A 433 5.82 -4.04 35.80
CA LEU A 433 5.40 -5.35 35.28
C LEU A 433 6.49 -6.44 35.37
N PRO A 434 6.12 -7.72 35.55
CA PRO A 434 7.06 -8.85 35.50
C PRO A 434 7.78 -8.94 34.14
N ARG A 435 9.08 -9.25 34.15
CA ARG A 435 9.99 -9.26 32.96
C ARG A 435 9.47 -10.01 31.72
N TRP A 436 8.58 -11.00 31.87
CA TRP A 436 7.95 -11.76 30.79
C TRP A 436 6.71 -11.09 30.17
N LEU A 437 6.12 -10.10 30.85
CA LEU A 437 5.12 -9.15 30.32
C LEU A 437 5.79 -7.90 29.72
N VAL A 438 7.03 -7.59 30.15
CA VAL A 438 7.82 -6.40 29.78
C VAL A 438 8.37 -6.44 28.36
N THR A 439 8.46 -7.61 27.71
CA THR A 439 8.90 -7.70 26.31
C THR A 439 7.86 -7.22 25.31
N GLY A 440 6.62 -7.00 25.74
CA GLY A 440 5.50 -6.64 24.89
C GLY A 440 5.17 -7.69 23.83
N ILE A 441 3.97 -7.59 23.27
CA ILE A 441 3.58 -8.40 22.12
C ILE A 441 3.88 -7.54 20.89
N CYS A 442 4.93 -7.90 20.16
CA CYS A 442 5.39 -7.23 18.95
C CYS A 442 5.18 -8.17 17.74
N PRO A 443 3.95 -8.30 17.22
CA PRO A 443 3.61 -9.30 16.20
C PRO A 443 4.16 -8.94 14.80
N ILE A 444 4.77 -7.77 14.65
CA ILE A 444 5.29 -7.24 13.39
C ILE A 444 6.79 -6.99 13.54
N ASN A 445 7.61 -7.91 13.04
CA ASN A 445 9.02 -7.64 12.79
C ASN A 445 9.14 -6.90 11.45
N THR A 446 9.54 -5.63 11.46
CA THR A 446 9.56 -4.77 10.27
C THR A 446 10.85 -4.85 9.43
N ASP A 447 11.83 -5.66 9.83
CA ASP A 447 13.15 -5.73 9.18
C ASP A 447 13.06 -6.14 7.70
N SER A 448 12.15 -7.07 7.40
CA SER A 448 11.88 -7.56 6.04
C SER A 448 10.70 -6.88 5.36
N ALA A 449 10.05 -5.89 5.99
CA ALA A 449 9.01 -5.12 5.34
C ALA A 449 9.61 -4.27 4.19
N GLU A 450 8.85 -4.04 3.14
CA GLU A 450 9.18 -3.04 2.12
C GLU A 450 9.40 -1.65 2.76
N SER A 451 10.28 -0.83 2.18
CA SER A 451 10.82 0.35 2.85
C SER A 451 9.73 1.34 3.29
N THR A 452 8.72 1.58 2.45
CA THR A 452 7.66 2.57 2.69
C THR A 452 6.71 2.18 3.82
N PHE A 453 6.67 0.92 4.25
CA PHE A 453 5.89 0.49 5.41
C PHE A 453 6.41 1.11 6.73
N VAL A 454 7.72 1.40 6.82
CA VAL A 454 8.37 1.90 8.05
C VAL A 454 8.76 3.37 7.91
N VAL A 455 9.36 3.72 6.78
CA VAL A 455 10.07 4.99 6.58
C VAL A 455 9.18 6.23 6.75
N PHE A 456 7.88 6.11 6.46
CA PHE A 456 6.97 7.26 6.50
C PHE A 456 6.40 7.55 7.89
N ASP A 457 6.03 6.52 8.66
CA ASP A 457 5.36 6.70 9.96
C ASP A 457 6.31 6.61 11.16
N HIS A 458 7.33 5.74 11.10
CA HIS A 458 8.20 5.43 12.24
C HIS A 458 9.61 5.01 11.81
N PRO A 459 10.34 5.86 11.05
CA PRO A 459 11.72 5.56 10.68
C PRO A 459 12.59 5.47 11.94
N THR A 460 13.57 4.57 11.95
CA THR A 460 14.61 4.60 12.99
C THR A 460 15.61 5.69 12.65
N VAL A 461 15.85 6.59 13.61
CA VAL A 461 16.85 7.65 13.50
C VAL A 461 18.02 7.31 14.41
N THR A 462 19.23 7.28 13.86
CA THR A 462 20.46 6.98 14.61
C THR A 462 21.42 8.15 14.50
N ILE A 463 22.01 8.56 15.62
CA ILE A 463 22.94 9.67 15.72
C ILE A 463 24.31 9.12 16.10
N TYR A 464 25.29 9.47 15.28
CA TYR A 464 26.69 9.15 15.48
C TYR A 464 27.44 10.43 15.86
N GLU A 465 28.39 10.30 16.77
CA GLU A 465 29.25 11.37 17.27
C GLU A 465 30.69 11.07 16.87
N LYS A 466 31.47 12.11 16.55
CA LYS A 466 32.88 11.96 16.20
C LYS A 466 33.66 11.38 17.37
N ASP A 467 34.31 10.24 17.15
CA ASP A 467 35.14 9.59 18.16
C ASP A 467 36.57 10.11 18.07
N ILE A 468 36.92 11.03 18.97
CA ILE A 468 38.24 11.68 19.02
C ILE A 468 39.35 10.66 19.41
N ALA A 469 38.98 9.49 19.94
CA ALA A 469 39.91 8.45 20.36
C ALA A 469 40.19 7.36 19.30
N PHE A 470 39.61 7.50 18.10
CA PHE A 470 39.68 6.51 17.01
C PHE A 470 41.07 6.35 16.39
#